data_AF-A0A8H8CJV9-F1
#
_entry.id   AF-A0A8H8CJV9-F1
#
_cell.length_a   1.000
_cell.length_b   1.000
_cell.length_c   1.000
_cell.angle_alpha   90.00
_cell.angle_beta   90.00
_cell.angle_gamma   90.00
#
_symmetry.space_group_name_H-M   'P 1'
#
loop_
_entity.id
_entity.type
_entity.pdbx_description
1 polymer ?
#
loop_
_entity_poly.entity_id
_entity_poly.type
_entity_poly.pdbx_seq_one_letter_code
_entity_poly.pdbx_strand_id
1 'polypeptide(L)'
;MSVRTSGREFKATSLPNPVKVILSDSTSFIHWTTSPKSLPRLTRDITNNPLRNTGNPNDRSLEDENNSIGRMGRFSRRFEVLGSDLDDSAWMEEMSTVMKREVLIEKEKPKPKSKK
;
A
#
# COMPACT_ATOMS: atom_id res chain seq x y z
N MET A 1 -41.70 -50.20 -28.84
CA MET A 1 -41.48 -49.37 -27.65
C MET A 1 -39.99 -49.31 -27.36
N SER A 2 -39.35 -48.15 -27.46
CA SER A 2 -37.91 -47.99 -27.23
C SER A 2 -37.69 -47.23 -25.92
N VAL A 3 -37.11 -47.90 -24.94
CA VAL A 3 -36.83 -47.34 -23.60
C VAL A 3 -35.52 -46.57 -23.68
N ARG A 4 -35.58 -45.23 -23.65
CA ARG A 4 -34.39 -44.39 -23.56
C ARG A 4 -33.90 -44.43 -22.12
N THR A 5 -32.82 -45.16 -21.86
CA THR A 5 -32.09 -45.06 -20.61
C THR A 5 -31.33 -43.74 -20.61
N SER A 6 -31.83 -42.76 -19.85
CA SER A 6 -31.13 -41.49 -19.63
C SER A 6 -29.91 -41.77 -18.75
N GLY A 7 -28.75 -41.97 -19.38
CA GLY A 7 -27.47 -42.04 -18.70
C GLY A 7 -27.19 -40.72 -17.99
N ARG A 8 -27.36 -40.69 -16.67
CA ARG A 8 -26.81 -39.63 -15.82
C ARG A 8 -25.31 -39.86 -15.74
N GLU A 9 -24.53 -39.05 -16.45
CA GLU A 9 -23.08 -39.02 -16.28
C GLU A 9 -22.77 -38.46 -14.89
N PHE A 10 -22.29 -39.33 -14.00
CA PHE A 10 -21.71 -38.91 -12.74
C PHE A 10 -20.34 -38.29 -13.07
N LYS A 11 -20.24 -36.96 -13.00
CA LYS A 11 -18.96 -36.25 -13.13
C LYS A 11 -18.02 -36.79 -12.05
N ALA A 12 -16.96 -37.48 -12.46
CA ALA A 12 -15.97 -38.04 -11.54
C ALA A 12 -15.48 -36.94 -10.60
N THR A 13 -15.65 -37.14 -9.28
CA THR A 13 -15.01 -36.30 -8.28
C THR A 13 -13.51 -36.48 -8.44
N SER A 14 -12.83 -35.49 -9.02
CA SER A 14 -11.37 -35.51 -9.13
C SER A 14 -10.80 -35.64 -7.71
N LEU A 15 -10.02 -36.69 -7.47
CA LEU A 15 -9.31 -36.84 -6.21
C LEU A 15 -8.45 -35.58 -5.97
N PRO A 16 -8.39 -35.08 -4.73
CA PRO A 16 -7.52 -33.95 -4.43
C PRO A 16 -6.09 -34.35 -4.76
N ASN A 17 -5.37 -33.45 -5.42
CA ASN A 17 -3.96 -33.63 -5.74
C ASN A 17 -3.12 -32.93 -4.68
N PRO A 18 -1.93 -33.48 -4.36
CA PRO A 18 -0.99 -32.80 -3.49
C PRO A 18 -0.37 -31.62 -4.26
N VAL A 19 -0.41 -30.44 -3.65
CA VAL A 19 0.08 -29.19 -4.23
C VAL A 19 1.10 -28.57 -3.28
N LYS A 20 2.24 -28.12 -3.83
CA LYS A 20 3.28 -27.47 -3.05
C LYS A 20 3.03 -25.96 -3.05
N VAL A 21 2.63 -25.45 -1.90
CA VAL A 21 2.37 -24.03 -1.69
C VAL A 21 3.65 -23.36 -1.19
N ILE A 22 4.08 -22.31 -1.88
CA ILE A 22 5.25 -21.50 -1.49
C ILE A 22 4.74 -20.20 -0.89
N LEU A 23 5.15 -19.92 0.34
CA LEU A 23 4.87 -18.69 1.06
C LEU A 23 5.84 -17.57 0.64
N SER A 24 5.54 -16.34 1.05
CA SER A 24 6.28 -15.12 0.73
C SER A 24 7.70 -15.12 1.32
N ASP A 25 7.90 -15.77 2.47
CA ASP A 25 9.20 -16.00 3.09
C ASP A 25 10.00 -17.16 2.47
N SER A 26 9.52 -17.70 1.34
CA SER A 26 10.04 -18.88 0.62
C SER A 26 9.87 -20.23 1.32
N THR A 27 9.26 -20.27 2.51
CA THR A 27 8.89 -21.54 3.14
C THR A 27 7.82 -22.25 2.32
N SER A 28 7.74 -23.59 2.42
CA SER A 28 6.81 -24.36 1.61
C SER A 28 6.16 -25.50 2.39
N PHE A 29 4.89 -25.76 2.09
CA PHE A 29 4.13 -26.87 2.65
C PHE A 29 3.33 -27.59 1.56
N ILE A 30 2.94 -28.84 1.84
CA ILE A 30 2.12 -29.65 0.94
C ILE A 30 0.67 -29.57 1.39
N HIS A 31 -0.22 -29.20 0.47
CA HIS A 31 -1.65 -29.10 0.69
C HIS A 31 -2.43 -29.93 -0.33
N TRP A 32 -3.44 -30.65 0.11
CA TRP A 32 -4.32 -31.43 -0.75
C TRP A 32 -5.45 -30.54 -1.25
N THR A 33 -5.47 -30.25 -2.55
CA THR A 33 -6.48 -29.38 -3.16
C THR A 33 -7.02 -29.98 -4.46
N THR A 34 -8.23 -29.59 -4.84
CA THR A 34 -8.86 -29.95 -6.10
C THR A 34 -8.46 -29.02 -7.25
N SER A 35 -7.69 -27.97 -6.96
CA SER A 35 -7.16 -27.07 -7.98
C SER A 35 -6.18 -27.82 -8.90
N PRO A 36 -6.26 -27.64 -10.23
CA PRO A 36 -5.32 -28.24 -11.17
C PRO A 36 -3.91 -27.64 -11.10
N LYS A 37 -3.70 -26.58 -10.30
CA LYS A 37 -2.44 -25.84 -10.24
C LYS A 37 -1.51 -26.45 -9.19
N SER A 38 -0.35 -26.95 -9.64
CA SER A 38 0.62 -27.67 -8.80
C SER A 38 1.55 -26.79 -7.95
N LEU A 39 1.74 -25.52 -8.33
CA LEU A 39 2.72 -24.61 -7.71
C LEU A 39 2.18 -23.18 -7.52
N PRO A 40 1.28 -22.95 -6.55
CA PRO A 40 0.89 -21.61 -6.13
C PRO A 40 2.01 -20.95 -5.30
N ARG A 41 2.43 -19.75 -5.72
CA ARG A 41 3.29 -18.85 -4.94
C ARG A 41 2.41 -17.73 -4.39
N LEU A 42 2.35 -17.60 -3.07
CA LEU A 42 1.56 -16.58 -2.42
C LEU A 42 2.40 -15.31 -2.28
N THR A 43 1.87 -14.21 -2.79
CA THR A 43 2.46 -12.87 -2.60
C THR A 43 2.00 -12.25 -1.28
N ARG A 44 0.82 -12.63 -0.78
CA ARG A 44 0.26 -12.23 0.52
C ARG A 44 -0.19 -13.48 1.27
N ASP A 45 0.29 -13.65 2.49
CA ASP A 45 -0.01 -14.78 3.35
C ASP A 45 0.08 -14.39 4.84
N ILE A 46 0.12 -15.37 5.74
CA ILE A 46 0.19 -15.13 7.19
C ILE A 46 1.54 -14.59 7.67
N THR A 47 2.61 -14.77 6.90
CA THR A 47 3.99 -14.44 7.27
C THR A 47 4.33 -12.96 6.99
N ASN A 48 3.68 -12.36 5.99
CA ASN A 48 3.78 -10.94 5.65
C ASN A 48 2.48 -10.14 5.93
N ASN A 49 1.64 -10.66 6.84
CA ASN A 49 0.44 -9.98 7.29
C ASN A 49 0.72 -9.25 8.61
N PRO A 50 0.60 -7.92 8.68
CA PRO A 50 0.91 -7.16 9.90
C PRO A 50 -0.06 -7.41 11.04
N LEU A 51 -1.24 -7.97 10.77
CA LEU A 51 -2.12 -8.43 11.84
C LEU A 51 -1.53 -9.61 12.62
N ARG A 52 -0.69 -10.43 11.97
CA ARG A 52 -0.07 -11.62 12.58
C ARG A 52 1.37 -11.37 13.00
N ASN A 53 2.10 -10.48 12.33
CA ASN A 53 3.52 -10.20 12.59
C ASN A 53 3.73 -8.77 13.13
N THR A 54 3.06 -8.46 14.25
CA THR A 54 3.03 -7.12 14.86
C THR A 54 4.38 -6.61 15.38
N GLY A 55 5.37 -7.50 15.53
CA GLY A 55 6.69 -7.19 16.07
C GLY A 55 7.76 -6.95 15.01
N ASN A 56 7.48 -7.17 13.73
CA ASN A 56 8.46 -7.01 12.68
C ASN A 56 8.46 -5.56 12.14
N PRO A 57 9.52 -4.78 12.36
CA PRO A 57 9.59 -3.39 11.87
C PRO A 57 9.61 -3.31 10.33
N ASN A 58 10.00 -4.38 9.64
CA ASN A 58 9.95 -4.48 8.18
C ASN A 58 8.52 -4.77 7.65
N ASP A 59 7.57 -5.10 8.53
CA ASP A 59 6.16 -5.30 8.15
C ASP A 59 5.38 -3.97 8.02
N ARG A 60 6.11 -2.83 8.14
CA ARG A 60 5.72 -1.54 7.53
C ARG A 60 5.56 -1.62 6.00
N SER A 61 5.84 -2.77 5.38
CA SER A 61 5.47 -3.08 4.00
C SER A 61 4.03 -2.70 3.66
N LEU A 62 3.09 -2.65 4.62
CA LEU A 62 1.73 -2.17 4.35
C LEU A 62 1.66 -0.65 4.11
N GLU A 63 2.53 0.16 4.72
CA GLU A 63 2.70 1.59 4.36
C GLU A 63 3.35 1.73 2.98
N ASP A 64 4.40 0.97 2.67
CA ASP A 64 5.06 1.02 1.37
C ASP A 64 4.16 0.51 0.22
N GLU A 65 3.36 -0.54 0.49
CA GLU A 65 2.38 -1.07 -0.46
C GLU A 65 1.15 -0.17 -0.57
N ASN A 66 0.65 0.45 0.51
CA ASN A 66 -0.40 1.47 0.41
C ASN A 66 0.08 2.72 -0.34
N ASN A 67 1.35 3.09 -0.15
CA ASN A 67 1.95 4.22 -0.85
C ASN A 67 2.27 3.92 -2.31
N SER A 68 2.21 2.66 -2.74
CA SER A 68 2.44 2.26 -4.13
C SER A 68 1.20 1.74 -4.85
N ILE A 69 0.16 1.33 -4.11
CA ILE A 69 -1.08 0.74 -4.64
C ILE A 69 -2.27 1.70 -4.41
N GLY A 70 -3.29 1.62 -5.27
CA GLY A 70 -4.54 2.36 -5.08
C GLY A 70 -4.44 3.85 -5.45
N ARG A 71 -5.25 4.69 -4.77
CA ARG A 71 -5.30 6.14 -5.05
C ARG A 71 -4.05 6.86 -4.56
N MET A 72 -3.57 6.51 -3.36
CA MET A 72 -2.35 7.09 -2.80
C MET A 72 -1.15 6.77 -3.67
N GLY A 73 -0.93 5.50 -4.04
CA GLY A 73 0.19 5.18 -4.93
C GLY A 73 0.11 5.76 -6.34
N ARG A 74 -1.09 5.98 -6.88
CA ARG A 74 -1.25 6.74 -8.13
C ARG A 74 -0.90 8.21 -7.94
N PHE A 75 -1.30 8.80 -6.81
CA PHE A 75 -0.94 10.18 -6.48
C PHE A 75 0.58 10.31 -6.29
N SER A 76 1.17 9.47 -5.42
CA SER A 76 2.62 9.46 -5.17
C SER A 76 3.40 9.36 -6.46
N ARG A 77 3.12 8.40 -7.36
CA ARG A 77 3.83 8.29 -8.65
C ARG A 77 3.70 9.50 -9.58
N ARG A 78 2.60 10.27 -9.46
CA ARG A 78 2.37 11.45 -10.31
C ARG A 78 3.04 12.70 -9.75
N PHE A 79 3.20 12.76 -8.43
CA PHE A 79 3.73 13.91 -7.72
C PHE A 79 5.07 13.62 -7.04
N GLU A 80 5.68 12.46 -7.29
CA GLU A 80 7.00 12.08 -6.75
C GLU A 80 8.06 13.11 -7.13
N VAL A 81 8.08 13.52 -8.39
CA VAL A 81 8.98 14.56 -8.92
C VAL A 81 8.68 15.93 -8.32
N LEU A 82 7.41 16.25 -8.09
CA LEU A 82 7.03 17.53 -7.48
C LEU A 82 7.33 17.57 -5.98
N GLY A 83 7.21 16.42 -5.30
CA GLY A 83 7.53 16.26 -3.89
C GLY A 83 9.03 16.33 -3.62
N SER A 84 9.87 15.77 -4.50
CA SER A 84 11.33 15.92 -4.41
C SER A 84 11.77 17.37 -4.62
N ASP A 85 11.12 18.09 -5.53
CA ASP A 85 11.42 19.51 -5.79
C ASP A 85 10.90 20.45 -4.67
N LEU A 86 9.93 19.99 -3.85
CA LEU A 86 9.41 20.74 -2.70
C LEU A 86 10.20 20.49 -1.40
N ASP A 87 10.95 19.40 -1.32
CA ASP A 87 11.88 19.10 -0.21
C ASP A 87 13.17 19.94 -0.31
N ASP A 88 13.39 20.63 -1.44
CA ASP A 88 14.36 21.71 -1.54
C ASP A 88 13.94 22.83 -0.57
N SER A 89 14.70 22.93 0.52
CA SER A 89 14.49 23.83 1.66
C SER A 89 14.33 25.31 1.29
N ALA A 90 14.58 25.68 0.04
CA ALA A 90 14.38 27.01 -0.54
C ALA A 90 12.92 27.50 -0.47
N TRP A 91 11.93 26.65 -0.75
CA TRP A 91 10.52 27.08 -0.74
C TRP A 91 9.99 27.33 0.69
N MET A 92 10.41 26.49 1.65
CA MET A 92 10.13 26.65 3.07
C MET A 92 10.81 27.89 3.66
N GLU A 93 12.06 28.17 3.25
CA GLU A 93 12.80 29.37 3.64
C GLU A 93 12.15 30.65 3.07
N GLU A 94 11.68 30.62 1.82
CA GLU A 94 10.97 31.73 1.17
C GLU A 94 9.64 32.06 1.88
N MET A 95 8.81 31.06 2.19
CA MET A 95 7.55 31.27 2.92
C MET A 95 7.77 31.77 4.34
N SER A 96 8.83 31.31 5.02
CA SER A 96 9.20 31.81 6.34
C SER A 96 9.65 33.28 6.31
N THR A 97 10.26 33.70 5.21
CA THR A 97 10.72 35.08 5.00
C THR A 97 9.56 36.02 4.68
N VAL A 98 8.58 35.56 3.89
CA VAL A 98 7.33 36.29 3.61
C VAL A 98 6.55 36.52 4.91
N MET A 99 6.35 35.48 5.72
CA MET A 99 5.69 35.56 7.03
C MET A 99 6.41 36.53 7.99
N LYS A 100 7.76 36.50 8.03
CA LYS A 100 8.54 37.45 8.84
C LYS A 100 8.39 38.89 8.36
N ARG A 101 8.31 39.13 7.05
CA ARG A 101 8.10 40.48 6.48
C ARG A 101 6.72 41.03 6.81
N GLU A 102 5.67 40.21 6.76
CA GLU A 102 4.30 40.64 7.07
C GLU A 102 4.13 41.05 8.55
N VAL A 103 4.77 40.33 9.48
CA VAL A 103 4.77 40.66 10.91
C VAL A 103 5.51 41.98 11.23
N LEU A 104 6.52 42.35 10.42
CA LEU A 104 7.23 43.62 10.56
C LEU A 104 6.40 44.80 10.06
N ILE A 105 5.57 44.61 9.04
CA ILE A 105 4.69 45.65 8.48
C ILE A 105 3.58 46.02 9.48
N GLU A 106 3.07 45.07 10.27
CA GLU A 106 2.05 45.36 11.29
C GLU A 106 2.61 46.09 12.53
N LYS A 107 3.91 46.01 12.80
CA LYS A 107 4.51 46.60 14.02
C LYS A 107 4.92 48.07 13.90
N GLU A 108 4.91 48.67 12.72
CA GLU A 108 5.25 50.08 12.54
C GLU A 108 4.03 50.99 12.39
N LYS A 109 3.52 51.49 13.52
CA LYS A 109 3.09 52.90 13.63
C LYS A 109 3.35 53.45 15.04
N PRO A 110 4.48 54.12 15.30
CA PRO A 110 4.58 55.07 16.40
C PRO A 110 4.05 56.44 15.93
N LYS A 111 2.93 56.93 16.50
CA LYS A 111 2.56 58.35 16.37
C LYS A 111 3.28 59.17 17.45
N PRO A 112 4.03 60.24 17.09
CA PRO A 112 4.81 61.04 18.03
C PRO A 112 3.93 61.96 18.90
N LYS A 113 4.41 62.20 20.12
CA LYS A 113 3.78 63.02 21.19
C LYS A 113 3.67 64.49 20.79
N SER A 114 2.48 65.10 20.95
CA SER A 114 2.32 66.55 20.99
C SER A 114 2.41 67.06 22.43
N LYS A 115 3.45 67.87 22.71
CA LYS A 115 3.62 68.62 23.96
C LYS A 115 2.50 69.64 24.13
N LYS A 116 1.98 69.78 25.35
CA LYS A 116 1.35 71.01 25.84
C LYS A 116 1.66 71.17 27.31
#